data_AF-A0A514L8P5-F1
#
_entry.id   AF-A0A514L8P5-F1
#
_cell.length_a   1.000
_cell.length_b   1.000
_cell.length_c   1.000
_cell.angle_alpha   90.00
_cell.angle_beta   90.00
_cell.angle_gamma   90.00
#
_symmetry.space_group_name_H-M   'P 1'
#
loop_
_entity.id
_entity.type
_entity.pdbx_description
1 polymer ?
#
loop_
_entity_poly.entity_id
_entity_poly.type
_entity_poly.pdbx_seq_one_letter_code
_entity_poly.pdbx_strand_id
1 'polypeptide(L)'
;MKIASVFLISVVLLLVQSSYGQEKELDMDLEVTDEEKIILFGGFAIAVIGLFLFLARDIILRKKTSYDKEELESKKDKTYEKYKSDWGDDYEEIGKRRNTVKDKEFREAARNDELPNYYEVLGVSRDATQEEIKKSFRELAKKTHPDKTKKDSEEEMSKLNKAYEVLSDEDSRERYDKYFVD
;
A
#
# COMPACT_ATOMS: atom_id res chain seq x y z
N MET A 1 21.45 -24.94 33.02
CA MET A 1 22.75 -24.67 33.70
C MET A 1 23.96 -24.67 32.78
N LYS A 2 24.09 -25.53 31.75
CA LYS A 2 25.33 -25.64 30.94
C LYS A 2 25.68 -24.42 30.05
N ILE A 3 24.69 -23.69 29.52
CA ILE A 3 24.93 -22.56 28.59
C ILE A 3 25.47 -21.33 29.34
N ALA A 4 24.94 -21.04 30.54
CA ALA A 4 25.40 -19.93 31.37
C ALA A 4 26.86 -20.11 31.83
N SER A 5 27.27 -21.34 32.14
CA SER A 5 28.64 -21.66 32.52
C SER A 5 29.64 -21.45 31.37
N VAL A 6 29.26 -21.82 30.14
CA VAL A 6 30.11 -21.61 28.95
C VAL A 6 30.27 -20.13 28.63
N PHE A 7 29.21 -19.34 28.78
CA PHE A 7 29.23 -17.90 28.56
C PHE A 7 30.12 -17.16 29.59
N LEU A 8 30.11 -17.62 30.84
CA LEU A 8 30.91 -17.05 31.91
C LEU A 8 32.41 -17.35 31.71
N ILE A 9 32.74 -18.55 31.23
CA ILE A 9 34.12 -18.93 30.88
C ILE A 9 34.61 -18.13 29.67
N SER A 10 33.77 -17.90 28.65
CA SER A 10 34.18 -17.09 27.49
C SER A 10 34.42 -15.62 27.84
N VAL A 11 33.60 -15.05 28.75
CA VAL A 11 33.79 -13.67 29.22
C VAL A 11 35.07 -13.52 30.03
N VAL A 12 35.38 -14.50 30.89
CA VAL A 12 36.63 -14.49 31.67
C VAL A 12 37.86 -14.64 30.76
N LEU A 13 37.81 -15.47 29.72
CA LEU A 13 38.92 -15.59 28.76
C LEU A 13 39.17 -14.29 27.97
N LEU A 14 38.10 -13.58 27.60
CA LEU A 14 38.19 -12.28 26.92
C LEU A 14 38.80 -11.19 27.82
N LEU A 15 38.46 -11.19 29.12
CA LEU A 15 38.99 -10.22 30.07
C LEU A 15 40.47 -10.48 30.39
N VAL A 16 40.88 -11.75 30.48
CA VAL A 16 42.29 -12.10 30.72
C VAL A 16 43.19 -11.63 29.57
N GLN A 17 42.73 -11.67 28.32
CA GLN A 17 43.50 -11.14 27.18
C GLN A 17 43.72 -9.62 27.27
N SER A 18 42.76 -8.87 27.84
CA SER A 18 42.90 -7.41 28.00
C SER A 18 43.89 -6.97 29.09
N SER A 19 44.18 -7.83 30.09
CA SER A 19 45.06 -7.43 31.21
C SER A 19 46.55 -7.68 30.95
N TYR A 20 46.91 -8.46 29.93
CA TYR A 20 48.32 -8.70 29.56
C TYR A 20 48.87 -7.69 28.54
N GLY A 21 48.07 -6.71 28.11
CA GLY A 21 48.43 -5.78 27.04
C GLY A 21 48.47 -4.32 27.47
N GLN A 22 49.18 -3.95 28.55
CA GLN A 22 49.40 -2.53 28.83
C GLN A 22 50.62 -2.22 29.72
N GLU A 23 51.83 -2.52 29.23
CA GLU A 23 53.06 -1.80 29.65
C GLU A 23 54.08 -1.78 28.50
N LYS A 24 53.86 -0.91 27.52
CA LYS A 24 54.91 -0.29 26.70
C LYS A 24 54.28 0.80 25.84
N GLU A 25 54.72 2.05 25.99
CA GLU A 25 54.57 3.02 24.90
C GLU A 25 55.33 2.46 23.69
N LEU A 26 54.57 1.88 22.76
CA LEU A 26 55.04 1.55 21.42
C LEU A 26 54.26 2.48 20.51
N ASP A 27 55.01 3.22 19.70
CA ASP A 27 54.50 3.88 18.49
C ASP A 27 53.81 2.78 17.67
N MET A 28 52.50 2.59 17.87
CA MET A 28 51.75 1.49 17.28
C MET A 28 51.33 1.88 15.87
N ASP A 29 52.30 1.96 14.97
CA ASP A 29 52.01 1.65 13.58
C ASP A 29 51.57 0.18 13.56
N LEU A 30 50.26 -0.04 13.43
CA LEU A 30 49.66 -1.35 13.20
C LEU A 30 50.10 -1.83 11.81
N GLU A 31 51.33 -2.32 11.71
CA GLU A 31 51.83 -3.04 10.55
C GLU A 31 51.19 -4.43 10.53
N VAL A 32 49.94 -4.49 10.08
CA VAL A 32 49.25 -5.76 9.83
C VAL A 32 50.02 -6.47 8.72
N THR A 33 50.57 -7.64 9.03
CA THR A 33 51.28 -8.46 8.05
C THR A 33 50.32 -8.92 6.96
N ASP A 34 50.81 -9.14 5.74
CA ASP A 34 49.93 -9.53 4.63
C ASP A 34 49.22 -10.87 4.88
N GLU A 35 49.80 -11.76 5.70
CA GLU A 35 49.18 -13.00 6.16
C GLU A 35 47.98 -12.74 7.09
N GLU A 36 48.10 -11.82 8.04
CA GLU A 36 47.01 -11.43 8.93
C GLU A 36 45.88 -10.73 8.18
N LYS A 37 46.20 -9.91 7.16
CA LYS A 37 45.20 -9.33 6.26
C LYS A 37 44.41 -10.42 5.55
N ILE A 38 45.07 -11.44 5.00
CA ILE A 38 44.41 -12.54 4.30
C ILE A 38 43.46 -13.29 5.24
N ILE A 39 43.87 -13.56 6.48
CA ILE A 39 43.02 -14.23 7.47
C ILE A 39 41.82 -13.35 7.85
N LEU A 40 42.03 -12.05 8.07
CA LEU A 40 40.98 -11.10 8.40
C LEU A 40 39.94 -10.96 7.27
N PHE A 41 40.41 -10.80 6.03
CA PHE A 41 39.54 -10.70 4.85
C PHE A 41 38.81 -12.02 4.59
N GLY A 42 39.47 -13.17 4.79
CA GLY A 42 38.84 -14.49 4.68
C GLY A 42 37.72 -14.68 5.70
N GLY A 43 37.97 -14.33 6.97
CA GLY A 43 36.96 -14.37 8.02
C GLY A 43 35.78 -13.43 7.75
N PHE A 44 36.06 -12.20 7.29
CA PHE A 44 35.02 -11.24 6.92
C PHE A 44 34.19 -11.73 5.74
N ALA A 45 34.81 -12.31 4.70
CA ALA A 45 34.11 -12.87 3.55
C ALA A 45 33.15 -14.00 3.97
N ILE A 46 33.58 -14.90 4.84
CA ILE A 46 32.73 -15.99 5.36
C ILE A 46 31.56 -15.42 6.17
N ALA A 47 31.79 -14.41 7.01
CA ALA A 47 30.74 -13.76 7.79
C ALA A 47 29.69 -13.08 6.88
N VAL A 48 30.13 -12.38 5.84
CA VAL A 48 29.26 -11.74 4.85
C VAL A 48 28.44 -12.79 4.09
N ILE A 49 29.07 -13.88 3.62
CA ILE A 49 28.37 -14.98 2.95
C ILE A 49 27.33 -15.62 3.87
N GLY A 50 27.68 -15.86 5.14
CA GLY A 50 26.77 -16.38 6.15
C GLY A 50 25.56 -15.46 6.37
N LEU A 51 25.78 -14.15 6.41
CA LEU A 51 24.70 -13.16 6.52
C LEU A 51 23.77 -13.19 5.30
N PHE A 52 24.33 -13.26 4.10
CA PHE A 52 23.52 -13.39 2.87
C PHE A 52 22.68 -14.67 2.86
N LEU A 53 23.26 -15.81 3.25
CA LEU A 53 22.52 -17.07 3.35
C LEU A 53 21.43 -17.03 4.43
N PHE A 54 21.69 -16.34 5.55
CA PHE A 54 20.71 -16.14 6.61
C PHE A 54 19.52 -15.29 6.15
N LEU A 55 19.78 -14.16 5.48
CA LEU A 55 18.73 -13.31 4.91
C LEU A 55 17.96 -14.02 3.79
N ALA A 56 18.65 -14.79 2.94
CA ALA A 56 18.05 -15.54 1.86
C ALA A 56 17.35 -16.83 2.32
N ARG A 57 17.49 -17.23 3.59
CA ARG A 57 16.97 -18.51 4.11
C ARG A 57 15.48 -18.67 3.84
N ASP A 58 14.70 -17.62 4.10
CA ASP A 58 13.24 -17.66 3.96
C ASP A 58 12.79 -17.61 2.50
N ILE A 59 13.66 -17.17 1.58
CA ILE A 59 13.42 -17.22 0.12
C ILE A 59 13.71 -18.62 -0.41
N ILE A 60 14.83 -19.23 0.00
CA ILE A 60 15.31 -20.52 -0.51
C ILE A 60 14.52 -21.70 0.09
N LEU A 61 14.20 -21.66 1.39
CA LEU A 61 13.47 -22.72 2.09
C LEU A 61 11.96 -22.51 2.09
N ARG A 62 11.44 -21.56 1.29
CA ARG A 62 10.00 -21.34 1.19
C ARG A 62 9.31 -22.58 0.65
N LYS A 63 8.44 -23.20 1.45
CA LYS A 63 7.56 -24.27 0.96
C LYS A 63 6.64 -23.68 -0.12
N LYS A 64 6.71 -24.24 -1.32
CA LYS A 64 5.82 -23.86 -2.44
C LYS A 64 4.37 -24.02 -2.01
N THR A 65 3.61 -22.93 -2.10
CA THR A 65 2.17 -22.92 -1.82
C THR A 65 1.40 -23.64 -2.93
N SER A 66 0.12 -23.93 -2.74
CA SER A 66 -0.75 -24.48 -3.80
C SER A 66 -0.75 -23.59 -5.05
N TYR A 67 -0.78 -22.27 -4.84
CA TYR A 67 -0.68 -21.26 -5.90
C TYR A 67 0.60 -21.33 -6.72
N ASP A 68 1.74 -21.67 -6.11
CA ASP A 68 3.03 -21.80 -6.80
C ASP A 68 3.09 -23.03 -7.73
N LYS A 69 2.32 -24.07 -7.44
CA LYS A 69 2.33 -25.35 -8.19
C LYS A 69 1.41 -25.33 -9.42
N GLU A 70 0.36 -24.52 -9.40
CA GLU A 70 -0.61 -24.43 -10.49
C GLU A 70 -0.14 -23.50 -11.62
N GLU A 71 -0.41 -23.87 -12.87
CA GLU A 71 -0.11 -23.07 -14.06
C GLU A 71 -1.29 -22.16 -14.40
N LEU A 72 -1.47 -21.10 -13.60
CA LEU A 72 -2.54 -20.14 -13.77
C LEU A 72 -2.21 -19.09 -14.85
N GLU A 73 -3.21 -18.66 -15.61
CA GLU A 73 -3.07 -17.60 -16.62
C GLU A 73 -2.57 -16.27 -16.03
N SER A 74 -2.89 -16.00 -14.75
CA SER A 74 -2.37 -14.85 -14.00
C SER A 74 -0.84 -14.81 -13.88
N LYS A 75 -0.14 -15.95 -14.04
CA LYS A 75 1.33 -15.99 -14.06
C LYS A 75 1.93 -15.65 -15.42
N LYS A 76 1.13 -15.72 -16.50
CA LYS A 76 1.59 -15.44 -17.88
C LYS A 76 1.54 -13.95 -18.21
N ASP A 77 0.76 -13.17 -17.47
CA ASP A 77 0.58 -11.75 -17.73
C ASP A 77 1.47 -10.86 -16.84
N LYS A 78 2.71 -10.60 -17.30
CA LYS A 78 3.64 -9.67 -16.63
C LYS A 78 3.23 -8.19 -16.75
N THR A 79 2.25 -7.91 -17.60
CA THR A 79 1.85 -6.56 -17.99
C THR A 79 0.87 -5.94 -17.00
N TYR A 80 0.24 -6.77 -16.17
CA TYR A 80 -0.81 -6.32 -15.25
C TYR A 80 -0.28 -5.60 -14.00
N GLU A 81 0.88 -5.99 -13.46
CA GLU A 81 1.46 -5.32 -12.27
C GLU A 81 2.21 -4.02 -12.62
N LYS A 82 2.71 -3.86 -13.85
CA LYS A 82 3.52 -2.69 -14.25
C LYS A 82 2.72 -1.39 -14.37
N TYR A 83 1.41 -1.50 -14.61
CA TYR A 83 0.52 -0.34 -14.78
C TYR A 83 -0.42 -0.11 -13.59
N LYS A 84 -0.29 -0.89 -12.50
CA LYS A 84 -1.12 -0.80 -11.28
C LYS A 84 -0.35 -0.41 -10.02
N SER A 85 0.77 0.32 -10.14
CA SER A 85 1.44 0.91 -8.97
C SER A 85 0.98 2.37 -8.77
N ASP A 86 0.09 2.56 -7.81
CA ASP A 86 -0.07 3.77 -6.98
C ASP A 86 -0.87 4.98 -7.51
N TRP A 87 -1.44 4.94 -8.73
CA TRP A 87 -2.27 6.06 -9.24
C TRP A 87 -3.49 5.62 -10.09
N GLY A 88 -4.04 4.43 -9.84
CA GLY A 88 -5.11 3.87 -10.69
C GLY A 88 -6.23 3.11 -10.00
N ASP A 89 -6.32 3.14 -8.67
CA ASP A 89 -7.34 2.37 -7.92
C ASP A 89 -8.71 3.06 -7.87
N ASP A 90 -8.81 4.30 -8.35
CA ASP A 90 -10.03 5.11 -8.34
C ASP A 90 -10.81 5.08 -9.67
N TYR A 91 -10.30 4.49 -10.75
CA TYR A 91 -10.99 4.56 -12.06
C TYR A 91 -11.10 3.28 -12.90
N GLU A 92 -10.59 2.11 -12.52
CA GLU A 92 -10.81 0.90 -13.34
C GLU A 92 -11.00 -0.39 -12.52
N GLU A 93 -12.27 -0.76 -12.27
CA GLU A 93 -12.75 -2.14 -12.38
C GLU A 93 -14.30 -2.20 -12.37
N ILE A 94 -14.91 -1.92 -13.52
CA ILE A 94 -16.29 -2.35 -13.84
C ILE A 94 -16.24 -3.87 -14.06
N GLY A 95 -16.14 -4.61 -12.96
CA GLY A 95 -15.91 -6.05 -12.95
C GLY A 95 -16.67 -6.73 -11.83
N LYS A 96 -17.99 -6.51 -11.75
CA LYS A 96 -18.98 -7.28 -10.96
C LYS A 96 -18.53 -7.79 -9.59
N ARG A 97 -17.85 -6.99 -8.77
CA ARG A 97 -17.80 -7.26 -7.32
C ARG A 97 -19.09 -6.74 -6.69
N ARG A 98 -20.03 -7.65 -6.50
CA ARG A 98 -21.38 -7.40 -5.94
C ARG A 98 -21.42 -6.78 -4.52
N ASN A 99 -20.28 -6.46 -3.92
CA ASN A 99 -20.14 -5.97 -2.54
C ASN A 99 -18.90 -5.06 -2.41
N THR A 100 -18.86 -3.91 -3.09
CA THR A 100 -17.88 -2.88 -2.75
C THR A 100 -18.28 -2.18 -1.43
N VAL A 101 -17.33 -1.58 -0.72
CA VAL A 101 -17.63 -0.77 0.48
C VAL A 101 -18.61 0.35 0.13
N LYS A 102 -18.43 0.98 -1.04
CA LYS A 102 -19.35 1.98 -1.60
C LYS A 102 -20.79 1.46 -1.75
N ASP A 103 -20.98 0.22 -2.23
CA ASP A 103 -22.32 -0.38 -2.35
C ASP A 103 -23.00 -0.59 -0.98
N LYS A 104 -22.21 -0.95 0.04
CA LYS A 104 -22.73 -1.15 1.39
C LYS A 104 -23.18 0.18 2.02
N GLU A 105 -22.34 1.21 1.92
CA GLU A 105 -22.67 2.58 2.36
C GLU A 105 -23.93 3.10 1.67
N PHE A 106 -24.03 2.93 0.35
CA PHE A 106 -25.22 3.32 -0.41
C PHE A 106 -26.50 2.61 0.07
N ARG A 107 -26.44 1.29 0.30
CA ARG A 107 -27.58 0.50 0.79
C ARG A 107 -28.00 0.84 2.21
N GLU A 108 -27.05 1.20 3.07
CA GLU A 108 -27.32 1.62 4.44
C GLU A 108 -27.94 3.03 4.46
N ALA A 109 -27.41 3.97 3.66
CA ALA A 109 -27.99 5.30 3.51
C ALA A 109 -29.42 5.24 2.92
N ALA A 110 -29.68 4.34 1.96
CA ALA A 110 -31.02 4.14 1.39
C ALA A 110 -32.00 3.54 2.39
N ARG A 111 -31.52 2.69 3.30
CA ARG A 111 -32.35 2.11 4.36
C ARG A 111 -32.72 3.15 5.42
N ASN A 112 -31.82 4.08 5.70
CA ASN A 112 -31.99 5.08 6.75
C ASN A 112 -32.71 6.35 6.26
N ASP A 113 -33.18 6.38 5.01
CA ASP A 113 -33.82 7.55 4.38
C ASP A 113 -32.92 8.81 4.37
N GLU A 114 -31.60 8.59 4.36
CA GLU A 114 -30.58 9.66 4.36
C GLU A 114 -30.04 9.93 2.94
N LEU A 115 -30.67 9.37 1.90
CA LEU A 115 -30.22 9.57 0.52
C LEU A 115 -30.54 11.01 0.06
N PRO A 116 -29.52 11.85 -0.21
CA PRO A 116 -29.79 13.17 -0.76
C PRO A 116 -30.34 13.05 -2.18
N ASN A 117 -31.28 13.91 -2.54
CA ASN A 117 -31.83 13.97 -3.89
C ASN A 117 -30.75 14.46 -4.89
N TYR A 118 -30.12 13.53 -5.60
CA TYR A 118 -29.04 13.86 -6.54
C TYR A 118 -29.50 14.68 -7.74
N TYR A 119 -30.77 14.58 -8.15
CA TYR A 119 -31.34 15.42 -9.21
C TYR A 119 -31.43 16.88 -8.77
N GLU A 120 -31.86 17.12 -7.53
CA GLU A 120 -31.88 18.46 -6.93
C GLU A 120 -30.47 19.02 -6.72
N VAL A 121 -29.52 18.20 -6.28
CA VAL A 121 -28.11 18.60 -6.11
C VAL A 121 -27.49 19.07 -7.43
N LEU A 122 -27.82 18.41 -8.55
CA LEU A 122 -27.38 18.82 -9.88
C LEU A 122 -28.30 19.88 -10.52
N GLY A 123 -29.44 20.20 -9.92
CA GLY A 123 -30.43 21.14 -10.46
C GLY A 123 -31.02 20.70 -11.81
N VAL A 124 -31.17 19.39 -12.03
CA VAL A 124 -31.68 18.81 -13.28
C VAL A 124 -32.98 18.05 -13.03
N SER A 125 -33.81 17.91 -14.07
CA SER A 125 -35.01 17.08 -14.00
C SER A 125 -34.66 15.59 -13.92
N ARG A 126 -35.58 14.77 -13.38
CA ARG A 126 -35.48 13.30 -13.41
C ARG A 126 -35.50 12.74 -14.84
N ASP A 127 -36.05 13.49 -15.80
CA ASP A 127 -36.05 13.13 -17.23
C ASP A 127 -34.82 13.65 -17.98
N ALA A 128 -33.86 14.26 -17.29
CA ALA A 128 -32.68 14.83 -17.92
C ALA A 128 -31.85 13.76 -18.64
N THR A 129 -31.36 14.14 -19.81
CA THR A 129 -30.43 13.34 -20.62
C THR A 129 -29.04 13.32 -19.98
N GLN A 130 -28.22 12.30 -20.29
CA GLN A 130 -26.84 12.23 -19.80
C GLN A 130 -26.01 13.46 -20.20
N GLU A 131 -26.30 14.05 -21.36
CA GLU A 131 -25.64 15.27 -21.83
C GLU A 131 -25.98 16.48 -20.96
N GLU A 132 -27.25 16.63 -20.55
CA GLU A 132 -27.70 17.70 -19.65
C GLU A 132 -27.12 17.55 -18.26
N ILE A 133 -27.09 16.33 -17.72
CA ILE A 133 -26.46 15.99 -16.43
C ILE A 133 -24.98 16.40 -16.45
N LYS A 134 -24.25 16.02 -17.50
CA LYS A 134 -22.82 16.35 -17.68
C LYS A 134 -22.60 17.85 -17.85
N LYS A 135 -23.48 18.54 -18.56
CA LYS A 135 -23.41 19.99 -18.75
C LYS A 135 -23.64 20.72 -17.43
N SER A 136 -24.70 20.38 -16.69
CA SER A 136 -25.01 20.99 -15.41
C SER A 136 -23.88 20.79 -14.39
N PHE A 137 -23.36 19.56 -14.29
CA PHE A 137 -22.21 19.24 -13.45
C PHE A 137 -21.00 20.14 -13.75
N ARG A 138 -20.65 20.31 -15.04
CA ARG A 138 -19.53 21.17 -15.46
C ARG A 138 -19.73 22.63 -15.11
N GLU A 139 -20.97 23.12 -15.17
CA GLU A 139 -21.29 24.51 -14.82
C GLU A 139 -21.26 24.73 -13.30
N LEU A 140 -21.80 23.80 -12.52
CA LEU A 140 -21.79 23.84 -11.05
C LEU A 140 -20.37 23.65 -10.48
N ALA A 141 -19.61 22.68 -10.98
CA ALA A 141 -18.23 22.42 -10.56
C ALA A 141 -17.33 23.65 -10.72
N LYS A 142 -17.53 24.44 -11.78
CA LYS A 142 -16.79 25.69 -12.01
C LYS A 142 -17.16 26.80 -11.02
N LYS A 143 -18.39 26.81 -10.51
CA LYS A 143 -18.90 27.78 -9.53
C LYS A 143 -18.51 27.40 -8.10
N THR A 144 -18.50 26.11 -7.79
CA THR A 144 -18.22 25.55 -6.46
C THR A 144 -16.74 25.21 -6.24
N HIS A 145 -15.85 25.50 -7.20
CA HIS A 145 -14.43 25.16 -7.06
C HIS A 145 -13.80 25.84 -5.82
N PRO A 146 -13.08 25.10 -4.95
CA PRO A 146 -12.56 25.62 -3.69
C PRO A 146 -11.56 26.76 -3.86
N ASP A 147 -10.81 26.79 -4.97
CA ASP A 147 -9.94 27.93 -5.30
C ASP A 147 -10.69 29.25 -5.54
N LYS A 148 -11.98 29.20 -5.91
CA LYS A 148 -12.77 30.38 -6.25
C LYS A 148 -13.73 30.80 -5.13
N THR A 149 -14.08 29.88 -4.23
CA THR A 149 -15.18 30.07 -3.28
C THR A 149 -14.82 29.53 -1.89
N LYS A 150 -15.19 30.27 -0.82
CA LYS A 150 -14.82 30.09 0.61
C LYS A 150 -14.94 28.64 1.15
N LYS A 151 -14.39 28.43 2.37
CA LYS A 151 -14.24 27.17 3.15
C LYS A 151 -15.37 26.11 3.12
N ASP A 152 -16.61 26.44 2.78
CA ASP A 152 -17.73 25.48 2.75
C ASP A 152 -17.94 24.83 1.36
N SER A 153 -17.14 25.24 0.36
CA SER A 153 -17.22 24.74 -1.02
C SER A 153 -16.78 23.28 -1.18
N GLU A 154 -15.98 22.76 -0.24
CA GLU A 154 -15.50 21.37 -0.29
C GLU A 154 -16.64 20.36 -0.09
N GLU A 155 -17.52 20.61 0.89
CA GLU A 155 -18.67 19.73 1.15
C GLU A 155 -19.68 19.76 0.00
N GLU A 156 -19.97 20.95 -0.54
CA GLU A 156 -20.86 21.11 -1.69
C GLU A 156 -20.29 20.43 -2.94
N MET A 157 -18.99 20.58 -3.20
CA MET A 157 -18.31 19.92 -4.31
C MET A 157 -18.31 18.40 -4.15
N SER A 158 -18.12 17.90 -2.92
CA SER A 158 -18.21 16.47 -2.62
C SER A 158 -19.60 15.91 -2.94
N LYS A 159 -20.66 16.61 -2.53
CA LYS A 159 -22.06 16.24 -2.87
C LYS A 159 -22.30 16.26 -4.37
N LEU A 160 -21.79 17.28 -5.07
CA LEU A 160 -21.90 17.41 -6.53
C LEU A 160 -21.23 16.24 -7.26
N ASN A 161 -20.03 15.86 -6.83
CA ASN A 161 -19.29 14.74 -7.40
C ASN A 161 -20.02 13.41 -7.18
N LYS A 162 -20.54 13.17 -5.98
CA LYS A 162 -21.33 11.96 -5.67
C LYS A 162 -22.59 11.88 -6.52
N ALA A 163 -23.30 13.00 -6.69
CA ALA A 163 -24.49 13.07 -7.53
C ALA A 163 -24.17 12.73 -9.00
N TYR A 164 -23.05 13.26 -9.52
CA TYR A 164 -22.60 12.96 -10.87
C TYR A 164 -22.13 11.51 -11.03
N GLU A 165 -21.40 10.94 -10.08
CA GLU A 165 -20.95 9.53 -10.11
C GLU A 165 -22.15 8.58 -10.23
N VAL A 166 -23.22 8.83 -9.48
CA VAL A 166 -24.43 8.00 -9.49
C VAL A 166 -25.28 8.21 -10.75
N LEU A 167 -25.47 9.45 -11.20
CA LEU A 167 -26.39 9.79 -12.29
C LEU A 167 -25.75 9.75 -13.69
N SER A 168 -24.42 9.75 -13.80
CA SER A 168 -23.71 9.74 -15.08
C SER A 168 -23.74 8.39 -15.78
N ASP A 169 -23.79 7.30 -15.01
CA ASP A 169 -23.86 5.93 -15.50
C ASP A 169 -25.30 5.41 -15.44
N GLU A 170 -25.75 4.77 -16.53
CA GLU A 170 -27.15 4.35 -16.69
C GLU A 170 -27.52 3.23 -15.72
N ASP A 171 -26.63 2.24 -15.53
CA ASP A 171 -26.82 1.15 -14.57
C ASP A 171 -26.89 1.68 -13.13
N SER A 172 -26.08 2.69 -12.82
CA SER A 172 -26.01 3.31 -11.48
C SER A 172 -27.22 4.20 -11.20
N ARG A 173 -27.69 4.93 -12.21
CA ARG A 173 -28.92 5.72 -12.17
C ARG A 173 -30.15 4.83 -11.98
N GLU A 174 -30.27 3.73 -12.71
CA GLU A 174 -31.39 2.79 -12.56
C GLU A 174 -31.44 2.21 -11.14
N ARG A 175 -30.27 1.83 -10.58
CA ARG A 175 -30.19 1.38 -9.18
C ARG A 175 -30.63 2.48 -8.23
N TYR A 176 -30.17 3.71 -8.42
CA TYR A 176 -30.57 4.85 -7.60
C TYR A 176 -32.08 5.08 -7.66
N ASP A 177 -32.66 5.16 -8.85
CA ASP A 177 -34.08 5.38 -9.08
C ASP A 177 -34.95 4.26 -8.47
N LYS A 178 -34.41 3.04 -8.33
CA LYS A 178 -35.09 1.91 -7.68
C LYS A 178 -35.16 2.04 -6.15
N TYR A 179 -34.16 2.66 -5.53
CA TYR A 179 -34.13 2.87 -4.07
C TYR A 179 -34.70 4.23 -3.67
N PHE A 180 -34.66 5.21 -4.57
CA PHE A 180 -35.20 6.53 -4.38
C PHE A 180 -36.71 6.51 -4.68
N VAL A 181 -37.50 6.25 -3.63
CA VAL A 181 -38.96 6.24 -3.70
C VAL A 181 -39.45 7.60 -3.19
N ASP A 182 -39.99 8.42 -4.10
CA ASP A 182 -40.86 9.57 -3.73
C ASP A 182 -42.25 9.05 -3.28
#